data_AF-A0A6G0XMY1-F1
#
_entry.id   AF-A0A6G0XMY1-F1
#
_cell.length_a   1.000
_cell.length_b   1.000
_cell.length_c   1.000
_cell.angle_alpha   90.00
_cell.angle_beta   90.00
_cell.angle_gamma   90.00
#
_symmetry.space_group_name_H-M   'P 1'
#
loop_
_entity.id
_entity.type
_entity.pdbx_description
1 polymer ?
#
loop_
_entity_poly.entity_id
_entity_poly.type
_entity_poly.pdbx_seq_one_letter_code
_entity_poly.pdbx_strand_id
1 'polypeptide(L)'
;MKSLLFLPVVALAVTAQTNSTANTTCTSLYSRKSAMYQALVEFFRSDTVPETTAYILDETLSSLPTSWATCIGSLDPSAISTAVSTAFAGQSTCLAAAPTLLPLFETNSSSTIVSPDDSRSSWSSWLNVSDSYFQQLCSPLVASVLPCIDTAVLAPIFTQINASSCCTDMVNGFQTITGLSPESFFTNLLKLGSDQPTCGYAWIKSFTAGVTSWRNISTLTTRIYTALQVPNDQGCAAAKGSSFTSTTGAIVSNLFTSPTVPGSCAKPADSLLTWVRAFPGLTNASWGDVRILDLLEDGKCVNGTTISKTFGREATEVYAELGLRKKDVDAGCFHLANGGLGSCTFSDATTSAWPSSSSGSSSTTPSSAKSASSPLMLSMALAWAIVAVALI
;
A
#
# COMPACT_ATOMS: atom_id res chain seq x y z
N MET A 1 -2.48 -6.06 -8.76
CA MET A 1 -1.20 -5.75 -8.09
C MET A 1 -0.22 -5.11 -9.08
N LYS A 2 -0.45 -3.83 -9.46
CA LYS A 2 0.36 -3.10 -10.45
C LYS A 2 1.01 -1.82 -9.90
N SER A 3 0.97 -1.59 -8.58
CA SER A 3 1.28 -0.28 -7.98
C SER A 3 2.67 -0.15 -7.36
N LEU A 4 3.60 -1.06 -7.62
CA LEU A 4 4.98 -0.98 -7.12
C LEU A 4 5.86 -0.09 -8.01
N LEU A 5 5.53 1.20 -8.07
CA LEU A 5 6.31 2.23 -8.77
C LEU A 5 7.63 2.59 -8.04
N PHE A 6 7.89 2.05 -6.84
CA PHE A 6 9.10 2.33 -6.04
C PHE A 6 10.23 1.31 -6.21
N LEU A 7 9.93 0.05 -6.53
CA LEU A 7 10.94 -0.98 -6.84
C LEU A 7 11.86 -0.63 -8.04
N PRO A 8 11.38 0.05 -9.10
CA PRO A 8 12.22 0.40 -10.25
C PRO A 8 13.30 1.41 -9.90
N VAL A 9 13.05 2.34 -8.97
CA VAL A 9 14.00 3.40 -8.60
C VAL A 9 15.19 2.85 -7.81
N VAL A 10 14.95 1.80 -7.00
CA VAL A 10 16.01 1.08 -6.26
C VAL A 10 16.90 0.28 -7.20
N ALA A 11 16.32 -0.31 -8.24
CA ALA A 11 17.03 -1.19 -9.16
C ALA A 11 17.66 -0.45 -10.36
N LEU A 12 17.10 0.71 -10.72
CA LEU A 12 17.75 1.75 -11.53
C LEU A 12 19.10 2.16 -10.95
N ALA A 13 19.23 2.14 -9.63
CA ALA A 13 20.48 2.47 -8.97
C ALA A 13 21.59 1.43 -9.12
N VAL A 14 21.26 0.23 -9.59
CA VAL A 14 22.23 -0.84 -9.81
C VAL A 14 22.63 -0.92 -11.28
N THR A 15 21.85 -0.34 -12.20
CA THR A 15 21.98 -0.58 -13.66
C THR A 15 22.23 0.69 -14.49
N ALA A 16 21.91 1.89 -13.99
CA ALA A 16 22.08 3.11 -14.78
C ALA A 16 23.53 3.65 -14.73
N GLN A 17 24.35 3.25 -15.71
CA GLN A 17 25.49 4.03 -16.20
C GLN A 17 25.13 4.64 -17.55
N THR A 18 24.49 5.80 -17.55
CA THR A 18 24.33 6.59 -18.79
C THR A 18 24.86 8.00 -18.59
N ASN A 19 25.65 8.48 -19.55
CA ASN A 19 26.19 9.85 -19.57
C ASN A 19 25.04 10.85 -19.78
N SER A 20 24.45 11.31 -18.68
CA SER A 20 23.39 12.32 -18.64
C SER A 20 24.04 13.68 -18.39
N THR A 21 23.82 14.65 -19.30
CA THR A 21 24.24 16.04 -19.13
C THR A 21 23.13 16.78 -18.40
N ALA A 22 23.44 17.44 -17.29
CA ALA A 22 22.46 18.18 -16.49
C ALA A 22 21.71 19.21 -17.34
N ASN A 23 20.44 18.93 -17.63
CA ASN A 23 19.59 19.81 -18.44
C ASN A 23 18.84 20.74 -17.48
N THR A 24 18.98 22.05 -17.66
CA THR A 24 18.40 23.08 -16.78
C THR A 24 16.87 23.24 -16.95
N THR A 25 16.30 22.59 -17.96
CA THR A 25 14.86 22.56 -18.24
C THR A 25 14.20 21.29 -17.71
N CYS A 26 13.13 21.48 -16.94
CA CYS A 26 12.32 20.38 -16.45
C CYS A 26 11.73 19.56 -17.60
N THR A 27 11.93 18.25 -17.55
CA THR A 27 11.45 17.30 -18.54
C THR A 27 10.40 16.40 -17.91
N SER A 28 9.28 16.17 -18.59
CA SER A 28 8.26 15.25 -18.12
C SER A 28 8.65 13.80 -18.37
N LEU A 29 8.29 12.90 -17.46
CA LEU A 29 8.41 11.47 -17.62
C LEU A 29 7.55 10.92 -18.77
N TYR A 30 6.53 11.68 -19.21
CA TYR A 30 5.79 11.40 -20.45
C TYR A 30 6.62 11.59 -21.72
N SER A 31 7.72 12.34 -21.62
CA SER A 31 8.65 12.50 -22.73
C SER A 31 9.50 11.24 -22.84
N ARG A 32 9.37 10.52 -23.94
CA ARG A 32 10.29 9.42 -24.28
C ARG A 32 11.75 9.88 -24.40
N LYS A 33 12.02 11.18 -24.44
CA LYS A 33 13.39 11.75 -24.44
C LYS A 33 13.93 12.02 -23.03
N SER A 34 13.12 11.88 -21.98
CA SER A 34 13.60 11.98 -20.60
C SER A 34 14.64 10.90 -20.32
N ALA A 35 15.77 11.26 -19.73
CA ALA A 35 16.78 10.31 -19.29
C ALA A 35 16.19 9.31 -18.29
N MET A 36 15.31 9.76 -17.40
CA MET A 36 14.61 8.90 -16.44
C MET A 36 13.66 7.92 -17.15
N TYR A 37 12.92 8.36 -18.17
CA TYR A 37 12.06 7.45 -18.95
C TYR A 37 12.89 6.35 -19.61
N GLN A 38 14.01 6.72 -20.27
CA GLN A 38 14.90 5.77 -20.92
C GLN A 38 15.50 4.78 -19.92
N ALA A 39 15.90 5.26 -18.75
CA ALA A 39 16.42 4.41 -17.69
C ALA A 39 15.34 3.43 -17.17
N LEU A 40 14.09 3.87 -16.99
CA LEU A 40 12.99 2.98 -16.60
C LEU A 40 12.70 1.92 -17.67
N VAL A 41 12.70 2.30 -18.95
CA VAL A 41 12.51 1.36 -20.05
C VAL A 41 13.61 0.30 -20.06
N GLU A 42 14.87 0.68 -19.89
CA GLU A 42 15.98 -0.27 -19.83
C GLU A 42 15.87 -1.18 -18.60
N PHE A 43 15.47 -0.64 -17.45
CA PHE A 43 15.26 -1.42 -16.24
C PHE A 43 14.17 -2.51 -16.43
N PHE A 44 13.05 -2.14 -17.05
CA PHE A 44 11.97 -3.09 -17.32
C PHE A 44 12.17 -3.90 -18.61
N ARG A 45 13.29 -3.73 -19.31
CA ARG A 45 13.57 -4.43 -20.56
C ARG A 45 13.76 -5.91 -20.23
N SER A 46 12.72 -6.70 -20.52
CA SER A 46 12.82 -8.15 -20.51
C SER A 46 13.34 -8.63 -21.86
N ASP A 47 14.26 -9.59 -21.86
CA ASP A 47 14.76 -10.24 -23.07
C ASP A 47 13.67 -10.98 -23.86
N THR A 48 12.51 -11.22 -23.22
CA THR A 48 11.44 -12.03 -23.81
C THR A 48 10.35 -11.23 -24.52
N VAL A 49 10.04 -9.98 -24.13
CA VAL A 49 8.98 -9.18 -24.80
C VAL A 49 9.22 -7.65 -24.70
N PRO A 50 10.07 -7.07 -25.56
CA PRO A 50 10.46 -5.65 -25.48
C PRO A 50 9.31 -4.66 -25.70
N GLU A 51 8.32 -4.99 -26.53
CA GLU A 51 7.25 -4.07 -26.94
C GLU A 51 6.17 -3.87 -25.86
N THR A 52 5.89 -4.89 -25.05
CA THR A 52 4.90 -4.80 -23.94
C THR A 52 5.39 -3.94 -22.78
N THR A 53 6.70 -3.86 -22.55
CA THR A 53 7.26 -3.08 -21.44
C THR A 53 6.95 -1.59 -21.56
N ALA A 54 7.17 -1.01 -22.75
CA ALA A 54 6.90 0.42 -22.99
C ALA A 54 5.40 0.74 -22.88
N TYR A 55 4.54 -0.18 -23.30
CA TYR A 55 3.09 -0.03 -23.18
C TYR A 55 2.61 -0.01 -21.72
N ILE A 56 3.07 -0.98 -20.91
CA ILE A 56 2.71 -1.05 -19.47
C ILE A 56 3.23 0.17 -18.72
N LEU A 57 4.44 0.63 -19.05
CA LEU A 57 5.01 1.83 -18.47
C LEU A 57 4.17 3.05 -18.86
N ASP A 58 3.86 3.26 -20.15
CA ASP A 58 3.05 4.39 -20.61
C ASP A 58 1.65 4.39 -19.95
N GLU A 59 1.00 3.22 -19.81
CA GLU A 59 -0.29 3.08 -19.11
C GLU A 59 -0.17 3.49 -17.64
N THR A 60 0.85 2.99 -16.94
CA THR A 60 1.07 3.29 -15.52
C THR A 60 1.42 4.76 -15.31
N LEU A 61 2.27 5.31 -16.18
CA LEU A 61 2.69 6.71 -16.12
C LEU A 61 1.51 7.65 -16.36
N SER A 62 0.61 7.33 -17.30
CA SER A 62 -0.53 8.20 -17.67
C SER A 62 -1.43 8.58 -16.50
N SER A 63 -1.36 7.82 -15.41
CA SER A 63 -2.11 8.05 -14.19
C SER A 63 -1.50 9.15 -13.30
N LEU A 64 -0.20 9.45 -13.42
CA LEU A 64 0.51 10.34 -12.52
C LEU A 64 0.10 11.82 -12.69
N PRO A 65 -0.01 12.60 -11.60
CA PRO A 65 -0.18 14.05 -11.72
C PRO A 65 0.96 14.67 -12.54
N THR A 66 0.68 15.69 -13.34
CA THR A 66 1.69 16.31 -14.22
C THR A 66 2.90 16.82 -13.45
N SER A 67 2.71 17.40 -12.26
CA SER A 67 3.83 17.85 -11.40
C SER A 67 4.74 16.71 -10.96
N TRP A 68 4.19 15.51 -10.77
CA TRP A 68 4.95 14.31 -10.41
C TRP A 68 5.74 13.79 -11.59
N ALA A 69 5.07 13.65 -12.75
CA ALA A 69 5.73 13.25 -13.98
C ALA A 69 6.85 14.22 -14.36
N THR A 70 6.66 15.53 -14.18
CA THR A 70 7.70 16.54 -14.40
C THR A 70 8.85 16.44 -13.41
N CYS A 71 8.57 16.28 -12.11
CA CYS A 71 9.61 16.09 -11.12
C CYS A 71 10.47 14.86 -11.46
N ILE A 72 9.85 13.68 -11.54
CA ILE A 72 10.55 12.41 -11.74
C ILE A 72 11.29 12.41 -13.09
N GLY A 73 10.66 12.92 -14.16
CA GLY A 73 11.27 13.01 -15.49
C GLY A 73 12.47 13.96 -15.59
N SER A 74 12.64 14.85 -14.60
CA SER A 74 13.74 15.82 -14.52
C SER A 74 14.88 15.38 -13.61
N LEU A 75 14.72 14.26 -12.88
CA LEU A 75 15.77 13.74 -12.04
C LEU A 75 16.88 13.11 -12.89
N ASP A 76 18.12 13.21 -12.42
CA ASP A 76 19.26 12.56 -13.06
C ASP A 76 19.36 11.10 -12.57
N PRO A 77 19.04 10.09 -13.40
CA PRO A 77 19.09 8.70 -13.00
C PRO A 77 20.50 8.27 -12.59
N SER A 78 21.55 8.85 -13.17
CA SER A 78 22.94 8.51 -12.86
C SER A 78 23.36 9.05 -11.48
N ALA A 79 22.92 10.26 -11.12
CA ALA A 79 23.14 10.81 -9.78
C ALA A 79 22.40 10.01 -8.71
N ILE A 80 21.14 9.64 -8.95
CA ILE A 80 20.37 8.77 -8.04
C ILE A 80 21.07 7.44 -7.89
N SER A 81 21.48 6.82 -9.00
CA SER A 81 22.13 5.52 -9.03
C SER A 81 23.42 5.50 -8.22
N THR A 82 24.27 6.50 -8.45
CA THR A 82 25.52 6.68 -7.71
C THR A 82 25.28 6.88 -6.22
N ALA A 83 24.31 7.72 -5.84
CA ALA A 83 24.02 8.03 -4.45
C ALA A 83 23.47 6.81 -3.69
N VAL A 84 22.51 6.08 -4.29
CA VAL A 84 21.93 4.87 -3.70
C VAL A 84 22.97 3.75 -3.63
N SER A 85 23.73 3.50 -4.68
CA SER A 85 24.79 2.46 -4.66
C SER A 85 25.86 2.74 -3.60
N THR A 86 26.26 4.00 -3.45
CA THR A 86 27.23 4.43 -2.41
C THR A 86 26.66 4.22 -1.01
N ALA A 87 25.41 4.62 -0.78
CA ALA A 87 24.76 4.44 0.51
C ALA A 87 24.54 2.95 0.82
N PHE A 88 24.15 2.15 -0.16
CA PHE A 88 23.93 0.72 -0.02
C PHE A 88 25.21 -0.02 0.39
N ALA A 89 26.33 0.28 -0.28
CA ALA A 89 27.63 -0.31 0.04
C ALA A 89 28.15 0.09 1.44
N GLY A 90 27.73 1.27 1.94
CA GLY A 90 28.15 1.80 3.23
C GLY A 90 27.35 1.30 4.44
N GLN A 91 26.21 0.61 4.23
CA GLN A 91 25.29 0.22 5.30
C GLN A 91 25.33 -1.29 5.57
N SER A 92 25.58 -1.67 6.82
CA SER A 92 25.63 -3.09 7.23
C SER A 92 24.27 -3.79 7.09
N THR A 93 23.17 -3.06 7.30
CA THR A 93 21.80 -3.56 7.09
C THR A 93 21.54 -3.87 5.62
N CYS A 94 22.10 -3.10 4.69
CA CYS A 94 22.00 -3.36 3.25
C CYS A 94 22.80 -4.57 2.80
N LEU A 95 24.01 -4.74 3.33
CA LEU A 95 24.81 -5.95 3.09
C LEU A 95 24.10 -7.19 3.63
N ALA A 96 23.45 -7.09 4.80
CA ALA A 96 22.64 -8.15 5.37
C ALA A 96 21.32 -8.40 4.61
N ALA A 97 20.77 -7.38 3.95
CA ALA A 97 19.56 -7.47 3.12
C ALA A 97 19.83 -8.04 1.72
N ALA A 98 21.08 -7.97 1.24
CA ALA A 98 21.45 -8.35 -0.12
C ALA A 98 21.00 -9.78 -0.52
N PRO A 99 21.13 -10.83 0.32
CA PRO A 99 20.66 -12.17 -0.04
C PRO A 99 19.14 -12.25 -0.27
N THR A 100 18.37 -11.37 0.35
CA THR A 100 16.91 -11.28 0.17
C THR A 100 16.54 -10.39 -1.00
N LEU A 101 17.28 -9.30 -1.21
CA LEU A 101 17.00 -8.30 -2.25
C LEU A 101 17.48 -8.72 -3.64
N LEU A 102 18.69 -9.28 -3.76
CA LEU A 102 19.30 -9.62 -5.06
C LEU A 102 18.43 -10.59 -5.89
N PRO A 103 17.86 -11.67 -5.32
CA PRO A 103 16.99 -12.57 -6.10
C PRO A 103 15.70 -11.91 -6.60
N LEU A 104 15.25 -10.81 -6.00
CA LEU A 104 14.08 -10.05 -6.47
C LEU A 104 14.40 -9.21 -7.72
N PHE A 105 15.69 -8.92 -7.94
CA PHE A 105 16.17 -8.13 -9.08
C PHE A 105 16.65 -9.00 -10.24
N GLU A 106 16.89 -10.30 -9.99
CA GLU A 106 17.22 -11.26 -11.04
C GLU A 106 15.94 -11.70 -11.78
N THR A 107 15.76 -11.19 -13.01
CA THR A 107 14.62 -11.49 -13.89
C THR A 107 14.50 -12.96 -14.32
N ASN A 108 15.52 -13.79 -14.04
CA ASN A 108 15.56 -15.22 -14.36
C ASN A 108 15.42 -16.13 -13.14
N SER A 109 15.32 -15.55 -11.95
CA SER A 109 15.18 -16.34 -10.74
C SER A 109 13.72 -16.66 -10.55
N SER A 110 13.39 -17.95 -10.69
CA SER A 110 12.19 -18.60 -10.15
C SER A 110 12.19 -18.43 -8.63
N SER A 111 12.07 -17.19 -8.17
CA SER A 111 12.02 -16.83 -6.78
C SER A 111 10.71 -17.39 -6.25
N THR A 112 10.85 -18.21 -5.22
CA THR A 112 9.82 -18.93 -4.45
C THR A 112 8.81 -18.04 -3.75
N ILE A 113 8.71 -16.76 -4.13
CA ILE A 113 7.53 -15.96 -3.87
C ILE A 113 6.48 -16.52 -4.81
N VAL A 114 5.57 -17.32 -4.24
CA VAL A 114 4.39 -17.81 -4.95
C VAL A 114 3.61 -16.58 -5.38
N SER A 115 3.90 -16.09 -6.58
CA SER A 115 3.03 -15.16 -7.25
C SER A 115 1.70 -15.91 -7.42
N PRO A 116 0.56 -15.30 -7.07
CA PRO A 116 -0.73 -15.82 -7.49
C PRO A 116 -0.81 -15.69 -9.01
N ASP A 117 -0.15 -16.61 -9.71
CA ASP A 117 -0.40 -16.86 -11.12
C ASP A 117 -1.87 -17.25 -11.23
N ASP A 118 -2.58 -16.77 -12.26
CA ASP A 118 -4.02 -16.95 -12.47
C ASP A 118 -4.45 -18.43 -12.60
N SER A 119 -3.49 -19.36 -12.50
CA SER A 119 -3.74 -20.78 -12.36
C SER A 119 -4.47 -21.09 -11.04
N ARG A 120 -5.61 -21.78 -11.16
CA ARG A 120 -6.41 -22.30 -10.03
C ARG A 120 -5.60 -23.14 -9.03
N SER A 121 -4.42 -23.65 -9.42
CA SER A 121 -3.46 -24.38 -8.59
C SER A 121 -2.64 -23.49 -7.64
N SER A 122 -2.42 -22.21 -7.98
CA SER A 122 -1.66 -21.28 -7.13
C SER A 122 -2.44 -20.87 -5.87
N TRP A 123 -3.78 -20.75 -6.00
CA TRP A 123 -4.67 -20.41 -4.90
C TRP A 123 -4.59 -21.39 -3.71
N SER A 124 -4.51 -22.69 -3.99
CA SER A 124 -4.36 -23.69 -2.92
C SER A 124 -3.03 -23.59 -2.19
N SER A 125 -1.97 -23.11 -2.85
CA SER A 125 -0.67 -22.90 -2.22
C SER A 125 -0.72 -21.69 -1.28
N TRP A 126 -1.41 -20.62 -1.68
CA TRP A 126 -1.56 -19.41 -0.86
C TRP A 126 -2.43 -19.62 0.39
N LEU A 127 -3.51 -20.40 0.29
CA LEU A 127 -4.38 -20.74 1.44
C LEU A 127 -3.68 -21.63 2.49
N ASN A 128 -2.63 -22.33 2.08
CA ASN A 128 -1.91 -23.32 2.90
C ASN A 128 -0.52 -22.84 3.35
N VAL A 129 -0.21 -21.55 3.22
CA VAL A 129 1.05 -21.01 3.72
C VAL A 129 1.15 -21.20 5.23
N SER A 130 2.33 -21.60 5.72
CA SER A 130 2.62 -21.81 7.15
C SER A 130 3.12 -20.54 7.81
N ASP A 131 2.96 -20.45 9.14
CA ASP A 131 3.59 -19.38 9.93
C ASP A 131 5.12 -19.36 9.73
N SER A 132 5.76 -20.53 9.69
CA SER A 132 7.21 -20.64 9.43
C SER A 132 7.66 -20.03 8.09
N TYR A 133 6.81 -20.05 7.07
CA TYR A 133 7.09 -19.39 5.79
C TYR A 133 7.04 -17.86 5.93
N PHE A 134 6.04 -17.33 6.63
CA PHE A 134 5.98 -15.89 6.94
C PHE A 134 7.17 -15.44 7.79
N GLN A 135 7.57 -16.22 8.79
CA GLN A 135 8.75 -15.91 9.59
C GLN A 135 10.02 -15.80 8.75
N GLN A 136 10.20 -16.70 7.78
CA GLN A 136 11.36 -16.69 6.88
C GLN A 136 11.38 -15.48 5.94
N LEU A 137 10.22 -15.03 5.46
CA LEU A 137 10.13 -13.83 4.62
C LEU A 137 10.27 -12.55 5.44
N CYS A 138 9.58 -12.48 6.57
CA CYS A 138 9.35 -11.23 7.26
C CYS A 138 10.46 -10.91 8.29
N SER A 139 11.18 -11.90 8.82
CA SER A 139 12.35 -11.67 9.69
C SER A 139 13.47 -10.87 9.00
N PRO A 140 14.00 -11.28 7.82
CA PRO A 140 15.02 -10.50 7.13
C PRO A 140 14.47 -9.18 6.59
N LEU A 141 13.19 -9.16 6.20
CA LEU A 141 12.51 -7.94 5.76
C LEU A 141 12.61 -6.83 6.81
N VAL A 142 12.20 -7.16 8.04
CA VAL A 142 12.17 -6.21 9.15
C VAL A 142 13.55 -5.89 9.68
N ALA A 143 14.40 -6.90 9.86
CA ALA A 143 15.71 -6.71 10.50
C ALA A 143 16.71 -5.96 9.60
N SER A 144 16.66 -6.18 8.28
CA SER A 144 17.72 -5.74 7.37
C SER A 144 17.19 -4.97 6.17
N VAL A 145 16.15 -5.47 5.49
CA VAL A 145 15.68 -4.89 4.23
C VAL A 145 15.05 -3.51 4.43
N LEU A 146 14.13 -3.37 5.39
CA LEU A 146 13.43 -2.10 5.61
C LEU A 146 14.35 -0.99 6.13
N PRO A 147 15.23 -1.24 7.13
CA PRO A 147 16.24 -0.25 7.49
C PRO A 147 17.16 0.12 6.32
N CYS A 148 17.51 -0.85 5.46
CA CYS A 148 18.28 -0.56 4.26
C CYS A 148 17.51 0.33 3.28
N ILE A 149 16.23 0.05 3.01
CA ILE A 149 15.40 0.87 2.13
C ILE A 149 15.28 2.29 2.69
N ASP A 150 14.99 2.44 3.98
CA ASP A 150 14.83 3.76 4.61
C ASP A 150 16.11 4.60 4.47
N THR A 151 17.26 4.02 4.82
CA THR A 151 18.52 4.77 4.95
C THR A 151 19.33 4.87 3.65
N ALA A 152 19.39 3.80 2.85
CA ALA A 152 20.25 3.73 1.68
C ALA A 152 19.52 3.96 0.36
N VAL A 153 18.19 3.94 0.37
CA VAL A 153 17.38 4.10 -0.85
C VAL A 153 16.55 5.38 -0.78
N LEU A 154 15.65 5.49 0.21
CA LEU A 154 14.72 6.62 0.31
C LEU A 154 15.47 7.93 0.54
N ALA A 155 16.38 7.98 1.52
CA ALA A 155 17.09 9.22 1.84
C ALA A 155 17.90 9.80 0.64
N PRO A 156 18.69 9.00 -0.11
CA PRO A 156 19.35 9.51 -1.33
C PRO A 156 18.37 9.98 -2.42
N ILE A 157 17.27 9.26 -2.66
CA ILE A 157 16.25 9.65 -3.65
C ILE A 157 15.61 10.98 -3.25
N PHE A 158 15.20 11.13 -1.98
CA PHE A 158 14.57 12.36 -1.52
C PHE A 158 15.54 13.53 -1.45
N THR A 159 16.83 13.29 -1.23
CA THR A 159 17.85 14.32 -1.39
C THR A 159 17.85 14.90 -2.81
N GLN A 160 17.77 14.05 -3.84
CA GLN A 160 17.70 14.49 -5.24
C GLN A 160 16.39 15.21 -5.57
N ILE A 161 15.26 14.70 -5.07
CA ILE A 161 13.95 15.33 -5.23
C ILE A 161 13.94 16.73 -4.60
N ASN A 162 14.43 16.86 -3.37
CA ASN A 162 14.42 18.12 -2.64
C ASN A 162 15.42 19.15 -3.20
N ALA A 163 16.50 18.69 -3.84
CA ALA A 163 17.48 19.56 -4.51
C ALA A 163 16.99 20.09 -5.87
N SER A 164 15.99 19.43 -6.49
CA SER A 164 15.50 19.79 -7.83
C SER A 164 14.38 20.84 -7.77
N SER A 165 14.57 21.97 -8.44
CA SER A 165 13.52 22.99 -8.59
C SER A 165 12.31 22.50 -9.39
N CYS A 166 12.49 21.47 -10.23
CA CYS A 166 11.41 20.83 -10.98
C CYS A 166 10.45 20.02 -10.09
N CYS A 167 10.81 19.78 -8.84
CA CYS A 167 10.06 18.98 -7.89
C CYS A 167 9.26 19.79 -6.87
N THR A 168 9.39 21.12 -6.84
CA THR A 168 8.73 21.98 -5.85
C THR A 168 7.21 21.78 -5.82
N ASP A 169 6.55 21.78 -6.99
CA ASP A 169 5.10 21.59 -7.06
C ASP A 169 4.65 20.18 -6.63
N MET A 170 5.47 19.16 -6.92
CA MET A 170 5.21 17.79 -6.47
C MET A 170 5.27 17.70 -4.95
N VAL A 171 6.36 18.22 -4.34
CA VAL A 171 6.58 18.19 -2.89
C VAL A 171 5.48 18.96 -2.17
N ASN A 172 5.15 20.17 -2.64
CA ASN A 172 4.09 20.99 -2.06
C ASN A 172 2.71 20.33 -2.19
N GLY A 173 2.41 19.75 -3.36
CA GLY A 173 1.17 19.02 -3.58
C GLY A 173 1.06 17.79 -2.66
N PHE A 174 2.15 17.05 -2.50
CA PHE A 174 2.23 15.90 -1.59
C PHE A 174 1.95 16.31 -0.15
N GLN A 175 2.62 17.37 0.32
CA GLN A 175 2.47 17.86 1.69
C GLN A 175 1.08 18.46 1.94
N THR A 176 0.47 19.08 0.95
CA THR A 176 -0.92 19.54 1.04
C THR A 176 -1.89 18.38 1.23
N ILE A 177 -1.64 17.23 0.60
CA ILE A 177 -2.51 16.05 0.70
C ILE A 177 -2.27 15.31 2.02
N THR A 178 -1.03 15.07 2.40
CA THR A 178 -0.69 14.17 3.52
C THR A 178 -0.36 14.88 4.82
N GLY A 179 -0.08 16.19 4.77
CA GLY A 179 0.45 16.95 5.91
C GLY A 179 1.94 16.69 6.18
N LEU A 180 2.60 15.82 5.40
CA LEU A 180 3.97 15.38 5.61
C LEU A 180 4.84 15.66 4.37
N SER A 181 6.16 15.76 4.56
CA SER A 181 7.06 15.68 3.42
C SER A 181 6.98 14.28 2.78
N PRO A 182 7.26 14.13 1.47
CA PRO A 182 7.30 12.83 0.82
C PRO A 182 8.18 11.83 1.57
N GLU A 183 9.39 12.22 1.96
CA GLU A 183 10.33 11.38 2.71
C GLU A 183 9.72 10.87 4.02
N SER A 184 9.22 11.78 4.87
CA SER A 184 8.60 11.40 6.14
C SER A 184 7.38 10.51 5.96
N PHE A 185 6.59 10.72 4.90
CA PHE A 185 5.48 9.84 4.58
C PHE A 185 5.95 8.42 4.27
N PHE A 186 6.93 8.24 3.39
CA PHE A 186 7.38 6.90 3.01
C PHE A 186 8.09 6.20 4.18
N THR A 187 8.91 6.91 4.95
CA THR A 187 9.50 6.37 6.18
C THR A 187 8.42 5.94 7.18
N ASN A 188 7.39 6.76 7.41
CA ASN A 188 6.29 6.40 8.32
C ASN A 188 5.48 5.22 7.78
N LEU A 189 5.24 5.16 6.47
CA LEU A 189 4.57 4.04 5.82
C LEU A 189 5.35 2.74 5.99
N LEU A 190 6.69 2.77 5.82
CA LEU A 190 7.54 1.61 6.06
C LEU A 190 7.44 1.16 7.53
N LYS A 191 7.48 2.10 8.48
CA LYS A 191 7.36 1.80 9.91
C LYS A 191 6.01 1.15 10.25
N LEU A 192 4.91 1.81 9.89
CA LEU A 192 3.55 1.32 10.17
C LEU A 192 3.24 0.00 9.46
N GLY A 193 3.72 -0.18 8.22
CA GLY A 193 3.52 -1.40 7.44
C GLY A 193 4.37 -2.58 7.90
N SER A 194 5.41 -2.34 8.70
CA SER A 194 6.36 -3.37 9.14
C SER A 194 6.40 -3.62 10.63
N ASP A 195 5.53 -2.93 11.37
CA ASP A 195 5.50 -3.00 12.82
C ASP A 195 5.32 -4.44 13.31
N GLN A 196 4.79 -5.37 12.51
CA GLN A 196 4.65 -6.78 12.86
C GLN A 196 4.77 -7.76 11.67
N PRO A 197 5.90 -8.45 11.51
CA PRO A 197 6.14 -9.41 10.42
C PRO A 197 5.17 -10.62 10.43
N THR A 198 4.63 -10.98 11.58
CA THR A 198 3.77 -12.17 11.77
C THR A 198 2.30 -11.90 11.55
N CYS A 199 1.91 -10.64 11.42
CA CYS A 199 0.50 -10.26 11.30
C CYS A 199 -0.10 -10.61 9.95
N GLY A 200 0.72 -10.58 8.89
CA GLY A 200 0.40 -11.12 7.56
C GLY A 200 -0.27 -12.50 7.63
N TYR A 201 0.36 -13.40 8.38
CA TYR A 201 -0.16 -14.75 8.58
C TYR A 201 -1.49 -14.75 9.33
N ALA A 202 -1.59 -14.03 10.44
CA ALA A 202 -2.79 -13.98 11.27
C ALA A 202 -4.01 -13.49 10.49
N TRP A 203 -3.87 -12.42 9.71
CA TRP A 203 -4.96 -11.88 8.90
C TRP A 203 -5.34 -12.79 7.74
N ILE A 204 -4.36 -13.29 6.98
CA ILE A 204 -4.63 -14.22 5.88
C ILE A 204 -5.39 -15.43 6.41
N LYS A 205 -4.93 -16.06 7.49
CA LYS A 205 -5.63 -17.22 8.06
C LYS A 205 -6.99 -16.85 8.63
N SER A 206 -7.15 -15.67 9.23
CA SER A 206 -8.44 -15.21 9.77
C SER A 206 -9.48 -15.02 8.68
N PHE A 207 -9.11 -14.40 7.56
CA PHE A 207 -10.00 -14.23 6.41
C PHE A 207 -10.25 -15.52 5.64
N THR A 208 -9.25 -16.40 5.54
CA THR A 208 -9.33 -17.64 4.76
C THR A 208 -9.76 -18.86 5.56
N ALA A 209 -10.05 -18.75 6.87
CA ALA A 209 -10.46 -19.88 7.70
C ALA A 209 -11.67 -20.62 7.10
N GLY A 210 -11.51 -21.90 6.75
CA GLY A 210 -12.56 -22.71 6.10
C GLY A 210 -12.72 -22.49 4.59
N VAL A 211 -11.90 -21.64 3.98
CA VAL A 211 -11.74 -21.53 2.53
C VAL A 211 -10.66 -22.52 2.10
N THR A 212 -11.07 -23.63 1.49
CA THR A 212 -10.15 -24.71 1.08
C THR A 212 -9.99 -24.80 -0.44
N SER A 213 -10.82 -24.08 -1.20
CA SER A 213 -10.77 -24.05 -2.66
C SER A 213 -11.44 -22.78 -3.21
N TRP A 214 -11.17 -22.47 -4.48
CA TRP A 214 -11.84 -21.40 -5.23
C TRP A 214 -13.37 -21.52 -5.24
N ARG A 215 -13.93 -22.73 -5.12
CA ARG A 215 -15.39 -22.94 -5.09
C ARG A 215 -16.05 -22.31 -3.86
N ASN A 216 -15.27 -21.95 -2.84
CA ASN A 216 -15.73 -21.40 -1.57
C ASN A 216 -15.28 -19.94 -1.42
N ILE A 217 -14.85 -19.28 -2.51
CA ILE A 217 -14.33 -17.91 -2.49
C ILE A 217 -15.35 -16.90 -2.01
N SER A 218 -16.65 -17.16 -2.22
CA SER A 218 -17.73 -16.32 -1.70
C SER A 218 -17.70 -16.17 -0.18
N THR A 219 -17.15 -17.16 0.55
CA THR A 219 -16.93 -17.05 2.00
C THR A 219 -15.86 -16.00 2.33
N LEU A 220 -14.75 -15.96 1.57
CA LEU A 220 -13.73 -14.92 1.72
C LEU A 220 -14.31 -13.54 1.43
N THR A 221 -15.01 -13.39 0.30
CA THR A 221 -15.61 -12.12 -0.06
C THR A 221 -16.67 -11.67 0.96
N THR A 222 -17.51 -12.60 1.44
CA THR A 222 -18.52 -12.28 2.47
C THR A 222 -17.86 -11.80 3.76
N ARG A 223 -16.70 -12.36 4.15
CA ARG A 223 -15.95 -11.88 5.31
C ARG A 223 -15.35 -10.51 5.09
N ILE A 224 -14.72 -10.25 3.95
CA ILE A 224 -14.21 -8.91 3.59
C ILE A 224 -15.36 -7.91 3.64
N TYR A 225 -16.48 -8.24 3.02
CA TYR A 225 -17.70 -7.44 3.01
C TYR A 225 -18.25 -7.17 4.41
N THR A 226 -18.21 -8.17 5.31
CA THR A 226 -18.65 -8.04 6.70
C THR A 226 -17.65 -7.24 7.54
N ALA A 227 -16.35 -7.37 7.28
CA ALA A 227 -15.30 -6.59 7.94
C ALA A 227 -15.47 -5.09 7.66
N LEU A 228 -15.87 -4.72 6.43
CA LEU A 228 -16.22 -3.34 6.05
C LEU A 228 -17.50 -2.81 6.72
N GLN A 229 -18.15 -3.60 7.57
CA GLN A 229 -19.34 -3.21 8.33
C GLN A 229 -19.14 -3.33 9.84
N VAL A 230 -17.90 -3.48 10.32
CA VAL A 230 -17.57 -3.57 11.76
C VAL A 230 -17.46 -2.16 12.33
N PRO A 231 -18.41 -1.62 13.12
CA PRO A 231 -18.32 -0.25 13.64
C PRO A 231 -16.99 0.05 14.37
N ASN A 232 -16.54 1.32 14.36
CA ASN A 232 -15.25 1.71 14.97
C ASN A 232 -15.12 1.30 16.45
N ASP A 233 -16.22 1.37 17.21
CA ASP A 233 -16.27 0.97 18.62
C ASP A 233 -16.33 -0.56 18.83
N GLN A 234 -16.58 -1.33 17.76
CA GLN A 234 -16.69 -2.79 17.78
C GLN A 234 -15.47 -3.51 17.19
N GLY A 235 -14.47 -2.78 16.70
CA GLY A 235 -13.24 -3.36 16.14
C GLY A 235 -12.52 -4.32 17.10
N CYS A 236 -12.50 -3.98 18.40
CA CYS A 236 -11.88 -4.84 19.43
C CYS A 236 -12.63 -6.16 19.61
N ALA A 237 -13.96 -6.14 19.60
CA ALA A 237 -14.78 -7.35 19.67
C ALA A 237 -14.54 -8.22 18.43
N ALA A 238 -14.58 -7.62 17.24
CA ALA A 238 -14.33 -8.31 15.99
C ALA A 238 -12.93 -8.95 15.95
N ALA A 239 -11.87 -8.20 16.28
CA ALA A 239 -10.48 -8.69 16.28
C ALA A 239 -10.25 -9.85 17.26
N LYS A 240 -11.02 -9.94 18.34
CA LYS A 240 -11.02 -11.06 19.30
C LYS A 240 -11.86 -12.27 18.83
N GLY A 241 -12.54 -12.16 17.69
CA GLY A 241 -13.51 -13.14 17.23
C GLY A 241 -14.79 -13.20 18.09
N SER A 242 -15.10 -12.12 18.81
CA SER A 242 -16.35 -11.98 19.54
C SER A 242 -17.45 -11.48 18.61
N SER A 243 -18.72 -11.75 18.97
CA SER A 243 -19.84 -11.20 18.23
C SER A 243 -19.91 -9.68 18.35
N PHE A 244 -20.34 -9.01 17.28
CA PHE A 244 -20.58 -7.58 17.26
C PHE A 244 -21.87 -7.27 16.50
N THR A 245 -22.38 -6.04 16.65
CA THR A 245 -23.49 -5.55 15.82
C THR A 245 -22.90 -4.78 14.65
N SER A 246 -23.22 -5.19 13.42
CA SER A 246 -22.77 -4.52 12.21
C SER A 246 -23.40 -3.12 12.08
N THR A 247 -22.86 -2.32 11.16
CA THR A 247 -23.46 -1.04 10.75
C THR A 247 -24.87 -1.16 10.17
N THR A 248 -25.29 -2.36 9.77
CA THR A 248 -26.67 -2.67 9.32
C THR A 248 -27.59 -3.14 10.45
N GLY A 249 -27.09 -3.21 11.69
CA GLY A 249 -27.84 -3.68 12.86
C GLY A 249 -27.90 -5.21 12.99
N ALA A 250 -27.25 -5.95 12.09
CA ALA A 250 -27.20 -7.41 12.15
C ALA A 250 -26.16 -7.86 13.18
N ILE A 251 -26.50 -8.90 13.96
CA ILE A 251 -25.52 -9.53 14.85
C ILE A 251 -24.62 -10.42 14.00
N VAL A 252 -23.32 -10.14 14.02
CA VAL A 252 -22.29 -10.91 13.35
C VAL A 252 -21.49 -11.66 14.41
N SER A 253 -21.55 -13.00 14.40
CA SER A 253 -20.83 -13.85 15.36
C SER A 253 -19.60 -14.55 14.77
N ASN A 254 -19.45 -14.58 13.44
CA ASN A 254 -18.54 -15.51 12.76
C ASN A 254 -17.60 -14.81 11.77
N LEU A 255 -17.31 -13.51 11.94
CA LEU A 255 -16.35 -12.82 11.07
C LEU A 255 -14.96 -13.46 11.19
N PHE A 256 -14.45 -13.50 12.42
CA PHE A 256 -13.25 -14.22 12.81
C PHE A 256 -13.61 -15.19 13.93
N THR A 257 -13.07 -16.40 13.90
CA THR A 257 -13.44 -17.46 14.85
C THR A 257 -12.19 -18.15 15.36
N SER A 258 -12.14 -18.41 16.67
CA SER A 258 -11.08 -19.19 17.31
C SER A 258 -10.89 -20.55 16.61
N PRO A 259 -9.64 -21.06 16.47
CA PRO A 259 -8.39 -20.52 17.02
C PRO A 259 -7.73 -19.42 16.18
N THR A 260 -8.35 -19.01 15.06
CA THR A 260 -7.72 -18.15 14.07
C THR A 260 -8.41 -16.80 14.03
N VAL A 261 -7.92 -15.88 14.85
CA VAL A 261 -8.37 -14.49 14.92
C VAL A 261 -7.19 -13.55 14.68
N PRO A 262 -7.40 -12.33 14.17
CA PRO A 262 -6.31 -11.37 14.00
C PRO A 262 -5.67 -11.00 15.34
N GLY A 263 -6.45 -10.91 16.42
CA GLY A 263 -5.92 -10.61 17.75
C GLY A 263 -5.17 -9.27 17.78
N SER A 264 -4.01 -9.26 18.44
CA SER A 264 -3.16 -8.06 18.56
C SER A 264 -2.66 -7.53 17.20
N CYS A 265 -2.67 -8.35 16.15
CA CYS A 265 -2.36 -7.94 14.78
C CYS A 265 -3.37 -6.99 14.14
N ALA A 266 -4.51 -6.76 14.78
CA ALA A 266 -5.41 -5.69 14.36
C ALA A 266 -4.84 -4.29 14.69
N LYS A 267 -3.94 -4.15 15.67
CA LYS A 267 -3.42 -2.85 16.09
C LYS A 267 -2.58 -2.12 15.02
N PRO A 268 -1.66 -2.78 14.28
CA PRO A 268 -0.94 -2.09 13.20
C PRO A 268 -1.87 -1.59 12.09
N ALA A 269 -2.89 -2.38 11.71
CA ALA A 269 -3.89 -1.96 10.74
C ALA A 269 -4.70 -0.75 11.27
N ASP A 270 -5.07 -0.76 12.56
CA ASP A 270 -5.73 0.36 13.23
C ASP A 270 -4.89 1.65 13.18
N SER A 271 -3.61 1.53 13.55
CA SER A 271 -2.65 2.64 13.55
C SER A 271 -2.47 3.21 12.14
N LEU A 272 -2.37 2.33 11.13
CA LEU A 272 -2.25 2.75 9.74
C LEU A 272 -3.48 3.52 9.28
N LEU A 273 -4.69 3.00 9.53
CA LEU A 273 -5.93 3.66 9.14
C LEU A 273 -6.15 4.97 9.90
N THR A 274 -5.79 5.01 11.19
CA THR A 274 -5.82 6.22 12.02
C THR A 274 -4.86 7.27 11.48
N TRP A 275 -3.66 6.88 11.06
CA TRP A 275 -2.68 7.77 10.45
C TRP A 275 -3.18 8.33 9.10
N VAL A 276 -3.73 7.47 8.23
CA VAL A 276 -4.32 7.88 6.95
C VAL A 276 -5.48 8.85 7.15
N ARG A 277 -6.37 8.58 8.12
CA ARG A 277 -7.49 9.45 8.47
C ARG A 277 -7.07 10.88 8.82
N ALA A 278 -5.84 11.07 9.32
CA ALA A 278 -5.31 12.38 9.69
C ALA A 278 -4.83 13.23 8.50
N PHE A 279 -4.84 12.69 7.28
CA PHE A 279 -4.36 13.41 6.09
C PHE A 279 -5.27 14.59 5.72
N PRO A 280 -4.76 15.84 5.66
CA PRO A 280 -5.56 17.03 5.37
C PRO A 280 -6.28 16.97 4.02
N GLY A 281 -5.66 16.32 3.03
CA GLY A 281 -6.21 16.16 1.69
C GLY A 281 -7.52 15.38 1.67
N LEU A 282 -7.76 14.48 2.64
CA LEU A 282 -8.96 13.65 2.67
C LEU A 282 -10.24 14.45 2.96
N THR A 283 -10.14 15.61 3.61
CA THR A 283 -11.31 16.40 4.02
C THR A 283 -12.27 16.69 2.87
N ASN A 284 -11.71 16.98 1.68
CA ASN A 284 -12.46 17.35 0.48
C ASN A 284 -12.38 16.30 -0.63
N ALA A 285 -11.84 15.13 -0.32
CA ALA A 285 -11.54 14.14 -1.34
C ALA A 285 -12.75 13.23 -1.58
N SER A 286 -13.11 13.06 -2.85
CA SER A 286 -14.25 12.23 -3.25
C SER A 286 -13.92 11.30 -4.42
N TRP A 287 -14.69 10.23 -4.51
CA TRP A 287 -14.72 9.30 -5.63
C TRP A 287 -16.18 9.12 -6.08
N GLY A 288 -16.54 9.80 -7.17
CA GLY A 288 -17.95 10.02 -7.51
C GLY A 288 -18.66 10.77 -6.37
N ASP A 289 -19.80 10.24 -5.93
CA ASP A 289 -20.59 10.79 -4.82
C ASP A 289 -20.08 10.33 -3.44
N VAL A 290 -19.01 9.53 -3.37
CA VAL A 290 -18.43 9.04 -2.12
C VAL A 290 -17.39 10.03 -1.60
N ARG A 291 -17.65 10.68 -0.47
CA ARG A 291 -16.60 11.37 0.30
C ARG A 291 -15.74 10.31 0.98
N ILE A 292 -14.45 10.27 0.66
CA ILE A 292 -13.56 9.21 1.14
C ILE A 292 -13.42 9.21 2.65
N LEU A 293 -13.39 10.39 3.27
CA LEU A 293 -13.25 10.51 4.71
C LEU A 293 -14.45 9.90 5.47
N ASP A 294 -15.62 9.75 4.84
CA ASP A 294 -16.78 9.08 5.44
C ASP A 294 -16.56 7.55 5.60
N LEU A 295 -15.56 6.96 4.93
CA LEU A 295 -15.12 5.59 5.18
C LEU A 295 -14.27 5.46 6.45
N LEU A 296 -13.75 6.57 6.98
CA LEU A 296 -12.80 6.55 8.09
C LEU A 296 -13.32 7.30 9.33
N GLU A 297 -14.24 8.25 9.18
CA GLU A 297 -14.79 9.04 10.29
C GLU A 297 -15.68 8.22 11.24
N ASP A 298 -15.62 8.54 12.53
CA ASP A 298 -16.45 7.88 13.55
C ASP A 298 -17.94 8.15 13.30
N GLY A 299 -18.73 7.09 13.38
CA GLY A 299 -20.17 7.16 13.15
C GLY A 299 -20.56 7.52 11.71
N LYS A 300 -19.60 7.52 10.78
CA LYS A 300 -19.83 7.67 9.34
C LYS A 300 -19.68 6.33 8.65
N CYS A 301 -20.37 6.22 7.52
CA CYS A 301 -20.17 5.15 6.57
C CYS A 301 -20.67 5.62 5.20
N VAL A 302 -20.23 4.91 4.17
CA VAL A 302 -20.70 5.12 2.81
C VAL A 302 -21.82 4.14 2.52
N ASN A 303 -22.96 4.64 2.07
CA ASN A 303 -24.06 3.79 1.64
C ASN A 303 -23.67 2.97 0.41
N GLY A 304 -23.94 1.66 0.43
CA GLY A 304 -23.62 0.76 -0.67
C GLY A 304 -24.24 1.13 -2.00
N THR A 305 -25.43 1.74 -1.99
CA THR A 305 -26.08 2.24 -3.20
C THR A 305 -25.23 3.33 -3.86
N THR A 306 -24.57 4.18 -3.06
CA THR A 306 -23.65 5.20 -3.57
C THR A 306 -22.41 4.55 -4.19
N ILE A 307 -21.84 3.53 -3.55
CA ILE A 307 -20.70 2.76 -4.09
C ILE A 307 -21.08 2.11 -5.42
N SER A 308 -22.23 1.43 -5.47
CA SER A 308 -22.75 0.81 -6.69
C SER A 308 -22.97 1.81 -7.82
N LYS A 309 -23.43 3.03 -7.50
CA LYS A 309 -23.58 4.10 -8.51
C LYS A 309 -22.23 4.55 -9.03
N THR A 310 -21.22 4.68 -8.17
CA THR A 310 -19.87 5.05 -8.59
C THR A 310 -19.23 4.00 -9.50
N PHE A 311 -19.47 2.71 -9.26
CA PHE A 311 -19.07 1.63 -10.17
C PHE A 311 -19.91 1.55 -11.46
N GLY A 312 -21.05 2.24 -11.53
CA GLY A 312 -21.88 2.31 -12.73
C GLY A 312 -22.39 0.94 -13.22
N ARG A 313 -22.29 0.71 -14.53
CA ARG A 313 -22.78 -0.54 -15.16
C ARG A 313 -21.97 -1.77 -14.77
N GLU A 314 -20.69 -1.57 -14.45
CA GLU A 314 -19.75 -2.64 -14.10
C GLU A 314 -20.00 -3.19 -12.70
N ALA A 315 -20.72 -2.46 -11.83
CA ALA A 315 -20.99 -2.87 -10.45
C ALA A 315 -21.57 -4.29 -10.36
N THR A 316 -22.50 -4.63 -11.26
CA THR A 316 -23.16 -5.95 -11.24
C THR A 316 -22.20 -7.06 -11.63
N GLU A 317 -21.33 -6.82 -12.61
CA GLU A 317 -20.32 -7.78 -13.07
C GLU A 317 -19.26 -7.99 -11.99
N VAL A 318 -18.72 -6.89 -11.44
CA VAL A 318 -17.75 -6.91 -10.33
C VAL A 318 -18.31 -7.65 -9.11
N TYR A 319 -19.55 -7.38 -8.71
CA TYR A 319 -20.16 -8.08 -7.58
C TYR A 319 -20.40 -9.56 -7.88
N ALA A 320 -20.83 -9.91 -9.09
CA ALA A 320 -21.04 -11.30 -9.48
C ALA A 320 -19.73 -12.11 -9.49
N GLU A 321 -18.64 -11.53 -9.99
CA GLU A 321 -17.30 -12.14 -9.94
C GLU A 321 -16.82 -12.36 -8.50
N LEU A 322 -17.17 -11.43 -7.60
CA LEU A 322 -16.87 -11.54 -6.18
C LEU A 322 -17.86 -12.46 -5.42
N GLY A 323 -18.90 -12.98 -6.09
CA GLY A 323 -19.93 -13.83 -5.47
C GLY A 323 -20.91 -13.08 -4.57
N LEU A 324 -21.02 -11.76 -4.73
CA LEU A 324 -21.93 -10.88 -4.01
C LEU A 324 -23.17 -10.58 -4.86
N ARG A 325 -24.30 -10.38 -4.19
CA ARG A 325 -25.50 -9.85 -4.86
C ARG A 325 -25.53 -8.35 -4.68
N LYS A 326 -25.73 -7.61 -5.78
CA LYS A 326 -25.83 -6.13 -5.74
C LYS A 326 -26.78 -5.62 -4.66
N LYS A 327 -27.94 -6.25 -4.47
CA LYS A 327 -28.91 -5.89 -3.43
C LYS A 327 -28.35 -5.94 -2.01
N ASP A 328 -27.43 -6.88 -1.75
CA ASP A 328 -26.82 -7.02 -0.43
C ASP A 328 -25.81 -5.88 -0.26
N VAL A 329 -25.02 -5.59 -1.30
CA VAL A 329 -24.11 -4.43 -1.31
C VAL A 329 -24.87 -3.13 -1.10
N ASP A 330 -25.92 -2.88 -1.88
CA ASP A 330 -26.73 -1.64 -1.82
C ASP A 330 -27.35 -1.37 -0.44
N ALA A 331 -27.69 -2.44 0.30
CA ALA A 331 -28.25 -2.37 1.65
C ALA A 331 -27.19 -2.11 2.73
N GLY A 332 -25.90 -2.23 2.39
CA GLY A 332 -24.78 -2.08 3.31
C GLY A 332 -24.41 -0.62 3.61
N CYS A 333 -23.69 -0.45 4.71
CA CYS A 333 -23.11 0.80 5.20
C CYS A 333 -21.63 0.52 5.47
N PHE A 334 -20.77 0.98 4.55
CA PHE A 334 -19.36 0.58 4.48
C PHE A 334 -18.45 1.59 5.13
N HIS A 335 -17.52 1.10 5.91
CA HIS A 335 -16.48 1.89 6.53
C HIS A 335 -15.28 1.00 6.87
N LEU A 336 -14.15 1.62 7.14
CA LEU A 336 -12.90 0.98 7.51
C LEU A 336 -12.72 1.23 9.00
N ALA A 337 -12.98 0.19 9.80
CA ALA A 337 -12.84 0.27 11.25
C ALA A 337 -11.46 0.84 11.62
N ASN A 338 -11.45 2.02 12.23
CA ASN A 338 -10.25 2.67 12.72
C ASN A 338 -10.56 3.38 14.03
N GLY A 339 -9.64 3.27 14.97
CA GLY A 339 -9.84 3.63 16.37
C GLY A 339 -10.40 2.47 17.21
N GLY A 340 -10.25 2.61 18.52
CA GLY A 340 -10.80 1.66 19.50
C GLY A 340 -9.94 0.42 19.78
N LEU A 341 -8.86 0.18 19.02
CA LEU A 341 -7.96 -0.94 19.26
C LEU A 341 -6.78 -0.60 20.19
N GLY A 342 -6.47 0.69 20.38
CA GLY A 342 -5.40 1.15 21.29
C GLY A 342 -5.58 0.69 22.74
N SER A 343 -6.80 0.70 23.26
CA SER A 343 -7.15 0.21 24.61
C SER A 343 -7.53 -1.28 24.64
N CYS A 344 -7.52 -1.97 23.50
CA CYS A 344 -7.91 -3.36 23.43
C CYS A 344 -6.80 -4.26 24.00
N THR A 345 -7.13 -4.99 25.06
CA THR A 345 -6.26 -6.03 25.63
C THR A 345 -6.45 -7.33 24.87
N PHE A 346 -5.38 -7.83 24.28
CA PHE A 346 -5.32 -9.12 23.61
C PHE A 346 -4.51 -10.11 24.45
N SER A 347 -4.82 -11.40 24.32
CA SER A 347 -4.10 -12.47 25.02
C SER A 347 -2.73 -12.74 24.40
N ASP A 348 -2.59 -12.44 23.12
CA ASP A 348 -1.34 -12.42 22.35
C ASP A 348 -0.72 -11.01 22.42
N ALA A 349 0.62 -10.96 22.48
CA ALA A 349 1.37 -9.72 22.53
C ALA A 349 2.15 -9.53 21.22
N THR A 350 1.92 -8.39 20.57
CA THR A 350 2.76 -7.88 19.48
C THR A 350 3.76 -6.87 20.05
N THR A 351 5.06 -7.08 19.81
CA THR A 351 6.13 -6.14 20.15
C THR A 351 6.55 -5.39 18.89
N SER A 352 6.37 -4.07 18.82
CA SER A 352 6.74 -3.26 17.64
C SER A 352 8.18 -3.57 17.23
N ALA A 353 8.38 -3.79 15.94
CA ALA A 353 9.68 -4.06 15.37
C ALA A 353 10.61 -2.83 15.30
N TRP A 354 10.05 -1.63 15.46
CA TRP A 354 10.81 -0.38 15.42
C TRP A 354 11.00 0.18 16.84
N PRO A 355 12.21 0.67 17.18
CA PRO A 355 12.41 1.38 18.43
C PRO A 355 11.53 2.65 18.43
N SER A 356 10.74 2.80 19.50
CA SER A 356 9.82 3.91 19.69
C SER A 356 10.57 5.24 19.67
N SER A 357 10.45 5.97 18.57
CA SER A 357 10.76 7.40 18.53
C SER A 357 9.46 8.15 18.76
N SER A 358 9.39 8.88 19.88
CA SER A 358 8.27 9.74 20.25
C SER A 358 8.10 10.86 19.22
N SER A 359 7.33 10.60 18.17
CA SER A 359 6.83 11.62 17.26
C SER A 359 5.57 12.22 17.88
N GLY A 360 5.77 13.28 18.67
CA GLY A 360 4.68 14.10 19.16
C GLY A 360 3.84 14.61 17.98
N SER A 361 2.55 14.29 18.00
CA SER A 361 1.56 14.87 17.11
C SER A 361 1.54 16.39 17.31
N SER A 362 2.25 17.13 16.46
CA SER A 362 2.04 18.57 16.35
C SER A 362 0.91 18.77 15.35
N SER A 363 -0.27 19.10 15.88
CA SER A 363 -1.42 19.52 15.10
C SER A 363 -1.08 20.83 14.39
N THR A 364 -0.89 20.78 13.08
CA THR A 364 -0.82 21.99 12.25
C THR A 364 -2.20 22.34 11.74
N THR A 365 -2.61 23.57 12.01
CA THR A 365 -3.90 24.17 11.66
C THR A 365 -4.08 24.23 10.13
N PRO A 366 -5.29 23.99 9.57
CA PRO A 366 -5.47 23.95 8.13
C PRO A 366 -5.40 25.36 7.53
N SER A 367 -4.49 25.57 6.57
CA SER A 367 -4.55 26.71 5.66
C SER A 367 -5.53 26.39 4.52
N SER A 368 -6.53 27.23 4.34
CA SER A 368 -7.52 27.11 3.28
C SER A 368 -6.87 27.30 1.90
N ALA A 369 -6.71 26.24 1.13
CA ALA A 369 -6.24 26.31 -0.26
C ALA A 369 -7.18 25.54 -1.20
N LYS A 370 -7.36 26.11 -2.39
CA LYS A 370 -8.34 25.68 -3.40
C LYS A 370 -8.01 24.29 -3.97
N SER A 371 -9.10 23.54 -4.15
CA SER A 371 -9.17 22.19 -4.69
C SER A 371 -8.41 22.01 -6.00
N ALA A 372 -7.48 21.05 -5.99
CA ALA A 372 -7.09 20.26 -7.14
C ALA A 372 -7.04 18.79 -6.68
N SER A 373 -8.22 18.22 -6.40
CA SER A 373 -8.38 16.80 -6.10
C SER A 373 -8.08 15.97 -7.34
N SER A 374 -6.89 15.37 -7.42
CA SER A 374 -6.65 14.28 -8.37
C SER A 374 -7.19 12.99 -7.75
N PRO A 375 -8.29 12.40 -8.26
CA PRO A 375 -8.93 11.20 -7.69
C PRO A 375 -7.99 9.98 -7.61
N LEU A 376 -6.86 10.03 -8.32
CA LEU A 376 -5.88 8.94 -8.39
C LEU A 376 -4.98 8.82 -7.16
N MET A 377 -4.56 9.93 -6.56
CA MET A 377 -3.74 9.92 -5.34
C MET A 377 -4.51 9.31 -4.17
N LEU A 378 -5.81 9.53 -4.20
CA LEU A 378 -6.78 9.01 -3.26
C LEU A 378 -7.12 7.55 -3.53
N SER A 379 -7.28 7.16 -4.80
CA SER A 379 -7.45 5.76 -5.19
C SER A 379 -6.19 4.94 -4.94
N MET A 380 -4.99 5.54 -5.02
CA MET A 380 -3.75 4.90 -4.59
C MET A 380 -3.69 4.80 -3.07
N ALA A 381 -4.02 5.84 -2.30
CA ALA A 381 -4.06 5.75 -0.83
C ALA A 381 -5.10 4.73 -0.34
N LEU A 382 -6.28 4.65 -0.97
CA LEU A 382 -7.28 3.62 -0.70
C LEU A 382 -6.86 2.26 -1.22
N ALA A 383 -6.29 2.15 -2.41
CA ALA A 383 -5.80 0.88 -2.92
C ALA A 383 -4.67 0.38 -2.04
N TRP A 384 -3.77 1.24 -1.55
CA TRP A 384 -2.73 0.89 -0.59
C TRP A 384 -3.27 0.66 0.81
N ALA A 385 -4.35 1.30 1.25
CA ALA A 385 -5.01 0.99 2.52
C ALA A 385 -5.78 -0.34 2.45
N ILE A 386 -6.45 -0.62 1.34
CA ILE A 386 -7.15 -1.89 1.06
C ILE A 386 -6.14 -3.01 0.81
N VAL A 387 -5.06 -2.73 0.08
CA VAL A 387 -3.94 -3.65 -0.14
C VAL A 387 -3.15 -3.82 1.14
N ALA A 388 -2.96 -2.82 1.98
CA ALA A 388 -2.36 -2.98 3.30
C ALA A 388 -3.30 -3.75 4.24
N VAL A 389 -4.61 -3.57 4.17
CA VAL A 389 -5.59 -4.41 4.88
C VAL A 389 -5.67 -5.84 4.29
N ALA A 390 -5.20 -6.04 3.05
CA ALA A 390 -5.15 -7.34 2.39
C ALA A 390 -3.75 -8.01 2.37
N LEU A 391 -2.68 -7.27 2.72
CA LEU A 391 -1.28 -7.70 2.78
C LEU A 391 -0.70 -7.65 4.20
N ILE A 392 -1.32 -6.91 5.13
CA ILE A 392 -1.24 -7.15 6.57
C ILE A 392 -2.22 -8.27 6.87
#